data_AF-A0A7U9RWE3-F1
#
_entry.id   AF-A0A7U9RWE3-F1
#
_cell.length_a   1.000
_cell.length_b   1.000
_cell.length_c   1.000
_cell.angle_alpha   90.00
_cell.angle_beta   90.00
_cell.angle_gamma   90.00
#
_symmetry.space_group_name_H-M   'P 1'
#
loop_
_entity.id
_entity.type
_entity.pdbx_description
1 polymer ?
#
loop_
_entity_poly.entity_id
_entity_poly.type
_entity_poly.pdbx_seq_one_letter_code
_entity_poly.pdbx_strand_id
1 'polypeptide(L)'
;MALTLIKSGIEPNPTTDQEEHDFIYAIYPHAEGWRAAGTVAESYKLNQPLLVQTQTEEKEAFSYASVAHANVIIETIKHAENENGTVVRMYESENAYTKTKLTVNTDFKKAYICNLLEETEHEAVVSDKEIEVVLKPYEVVTVKIV
;
A
#
# COMPACT_ATOMS: atom_id res chain seq x y z
N MET A 1 -23.30 5.21 14.81
CA MET A 1 -22.37 4.35 14.04
C MET A 1 -22.63 2.92 14.45
N ALA A 2 -22.84 2.01 13.50
CA ALA A 2 -23.04 0.59 13.77
C ALA A 2 -22.14 -0.21 12.81
N LEU A 3 -21.49 -1.25 13.31
CA LEU A 3 -20.67 -2.17 12.53
C LEU A 3 -21.35 -3.54 12.57
N THR A 4 -21.71 -4.07 11.40
CA THR A 4 -22.22 -5.44 11.29
C THR A 4 -21.03 -6.39 11.38
N LEU A 5 -21.02 -7.24 12.41
CA LEU A 5 -19.95 -8.24 12.57
C LEU A 5 -20.22 -9.47 11.70
N ILE A 6 -21.47 -9.94 11.64
CA ILE A 6 -21.84 -11.14 10.87
C ILE A 6 -23.26 -11.06 10.33
N LYS A 7 -23.51 -11.74 9.21
CA LYS A 7 -24.84 -11.98 8.64
C LYS A 7 -24.92 -13.40 8.08
N SER A 8 -25.64 -14.27 8.77
CA SER A 8 -25.70 -15.70 8.45
C SER A 8 -26.97 -16.06 7.66
N GLY A 9 -26.90 -15.92 6.34
CA GLY A 9 -27.95 -16.37 5.43
C GLY A 9 -28.00 -17.89 5.34
N ILE A 10 -29.16 -18.49 5.60
CA ILE A 10 -29.31 -19.95 5.70
C ILE A 10 -29.66 -20.66 4.37
N GLU A 11 -29.76 -19.92 3.27
CA GLU A 11 -30.01 -20.47 1.94
C GLU A 11 -28.84 -20.13 1.02
N PRO A 12 -28.24 -21.12 0.32
CA PRO A 12 -28.60 -22.54 0.23
C PRO A 12 -28.00 -23.45 1.33
N ASN A 13 -27.31 -22.87 2.32
CA ASN A 13 -26.59 -23.61 3.35
C ASN A 13 -27.23 -23.41 4.75
N PRO A 14 -27.92 -24.41 5.31
CA PRO A 14 -28.58 -24.29 6.61
C PRO A 14 -27.63 -24.04 7.79
N THR A 15 -26.34 -24.33 7.64
CA THR A 15 -25.33 -24.18 8.68
C THR A 15 -24.28 -23.12 8.36
N THR A 16 -24.62 -22.14 7.50
CA THR A 16 -23.75 -20.99 7.19
C THR A 16 -23.24 -20.34 8.47
N ASP A 17 -21.93 -20.14 8.54
CA ASP A 17 -21.20 -19.47 9.61
C ASP A 17 -21.38 -20.08 11.02
N GLN A 18 -21.83 -21.34 11.14
CA GLN A 18 -21.88 -22.05 12.43
C GLN A 18 -20.49 -22.56 12.82
N GLU A 19 -19.61 -21.64 13.17
CA GLU A 19 -18.21 -21.88 13.55
C GLU A 19 -17.70 -20.78 14.48
N GLU A 20 -16.43 -20.86 14.89
CA GLU A 20 -15.80 -19.80 15.68
C GLU A 20 -15.37 -18.65 14.76
N HIS A 21 -15.66 -17.42 15.17
CA HIS A 21 -15.33 -16.21 14.42
C HIS A 21 -14.55 -15.23 15.28
N ASP A 22 -13.42 -14.76 14.76
CA ASP A 22 -12.62 -13.70 15.35
C ASP A 22 -12.81 -12.39 14.59
N PHE A 23 -13.32 -11.36 15.26
CA PHE A 23 -13.52 -10.03 14.68
C PHE A 23 -12.54 -9.02 15.29
N ILE A 24 -11.78 -8.33 14.45
CA ILE A 24 -10.88 -7.24 14.86
C ILE A 24 -11.48 -5.91 14.38
N TYR A 25 -11.68 -4.99 15.30
CA TYR A 25 -12.08 -3.62 15.01
C TYR A 25 -11.48 -2.68 16.05
N ALA A 26 -11.34 -1.41 15.68
CA ALA A 26 -10.84 -0.37 16.58
C ALA A 26 -11.70 0.89 16.46
N ILE A 27 -11.86 1.60 17.57
CA ILE A 27 -12.33 2.98 17.57
C ILE A 27 -11.08 3.83 17.73
N TYR A 28 -10.84 4.74 16.79
CA TYR A 28 -9.69 5.66 16.81
C TYR A 28 -10.19 7.11 16.93
N PRO A 29 -10.43 7.61 18.16
CA PRO A 29 -10.86 8.98 18.39
C PRO A 29 -9.73 9.96 18.07
N HIS A 30 -10.08 11.05 17.40
CA HIS A 30 -9.17 12.14 17.03
C HIS A 30 -9.93 13.46 17.10
N ALA A 31 -9.24 14.57 17.40
CA ALA A 31 -9.88 15.87 17.61
C ALA A 31 -10.10 16.63 16.28
N GLU A 32 -9.21 16.39 15.33
CA GLU A 32 -9.14 16.96 14.01
C GLU A 32 -9.91 16.14 12.96
N GLY A 33 -9.75 16.45 11.68
CA GLY A 33 -10.26 15.61 10.60
C GLY A 33 -9.36 14.39 10.35
N TRP A 34 -9.94 13.33 9.79
CA TRP A 34 -9.27 12.04 9.56
C TRP A 34 -7.91 12.10 8.83
N ARG A 35 -7.70 13.10 7.96
CA ARG A 35 -6.43 13.34 7.25
C ARG A 35 -5.31 13.72 8.22
N ALA A 36 -5.56 14.77 9.01
CA ALA A 36 -4.59 15.27 9.99
C ALA A 36 -4.36 14.26 11.12
N ALA A 37 -5.36 13.42 11.41
CA ALA A 37 -5.25 12.31 12.35
C ALA A 37 -4.46 11.10 11.81
N GLY A 38 -4.14 11.06 10.51
CA GLY A 38 -3.46 9.93 9.90
C GLY A 38 -4.27 8.62 9.95
N THR A 39 -5.62 8.72 9.96
CA THR A 39 -6.50 7.56 10.14
C THR A 39 -6.25 6.45 9.12
N VAL A 40 -5.86 6.80 7.88
CA VAL A 40 -5.48 5.83 6.85
C VAL A 40 -4.27 4.99 7.32
N ALA A 41 -3.20 5.64 7.79
CA ALA A 41 -2.00 4.94 8.25
C ALA A 41 -2.29 4.03 9.48
N GLU A 42 -3.10 4.50 10.43
CA GLU A 42 -3.52 3.67 11.57
C GLU A 42 -4.38 2.47 11.14
N SER A 43 -5.22 2.63 10.12
CA SER A 43 -5.98 1.51 9.56
C SER A 43 -5.05 0.45 8.95
N TYR A 44 -3.97 0.83 8.28
CA TYR A 44 -2.98 -0.13 7.78
C TYR A 44 -2.26 -0.83 8.92
N LYS A 45 -1.86 -0.13 9.99
CA LYS A 45 -1.20 -0.73 11.15
C LYS A 45 -2.08 -1.78 11.83
N LEU A 46 -3.39 -1.58 11.87
CA LEU A 46 -4.34 -2.58 12.40
C LEU A 46 -4.43 -3.82 11.50
N ASN A 47 -4.39 -3.63 10.18
CA ASN A 47 -4.60 -4.69 9.20
C ASN A 47 -3.31 -5.40 8.75
N GLN A 48 -2.12 -4.88 9.09
CA GLN A 48 -0.83 -5.46 8.75
C GLN A 48 -0.14 -6.03 10.00
N PRO A 49 -0.15 -7.36 10.21
CA PRO A 49 0.49 -7.96 11.37
C PRO A 49 2.01 -7.79 11.32
N LEU A 50 2.62 -7.57 12.49
CA LEU A 50 4.07 -7.60 12.64
C LEU A 50 4.57 -9.05 12.55
N LEU A 51 5.48 -9.30 11.60
CA LEU A 51 6.17 -10.58 11.50
C LEU A 51 7.42 -10.55 12.37
N VAL A 52 7.58 -11.56 13.23
CA VAL A 52 8.70 -11.67 14.15
C VAL A 52 9.52 -12.90 13.78
N GLN A 53 10.83 -12.72 13.60
CA GLN A 53 11.80 -13.80 13.45
C GLN A 53 12.77 -13.76 14.62
N THR A 54 12.90 -14.88 15.33
CA THR A 54 13.83 -15.02 16.47
C THR A 54 15.13 -15.68 16.03
N GLN A 55 16.19 -15.56 16.84
CA GLN A 55 17.51 -16.18 16.61
C GLN A 55 18.20 -15.71 15.32
N THR A 56 17.95 -14.45 14.93
CA THR A 56 18.63 -13.79 13.81
C THR A 56 19.87 -13.06 14.28
N GLU A 57 20.84 -12.88 13.39
CA GLU A 57 21.92 -11.91 13.58
C GLU A 57 21.34 -10.48 13.66
N GLU A 58 22.01 -9.61 14.40
CA GLU A 58 21.69 -8.19 14.39
C GLU A 58 21.95 -7.62 12.99
N LYS A 59 20.94 -6.97 12.42
CA LYS A 59 21.02 -6.33 11.12
C LYS A 59 20.51 -4.89 11.23
N GLU A 60 21.07 -4.01 10.44
CA GLU A 60 20.52 -2.66 10.29
C GLU A 60 19.11 -2.73 9.72
N ALA A 61 18.26 -1.79 10.15
CA ALA A 61 16.91 -1.65 9.62
C ALA A 61 16.98 -1.33 8.12
N PHE A 62 16.21 -2.07 7.32
CA PHE A 62 16.13 -1.89 5.88
C PHE A 62 14.70 -1.60 5.44
N SER A 63 14.53 -0.57 4.61
CA SER A 63 13.27 -0.27 3.93
C SER A 63 13.48 -0.41 2.43
N TYR A 64 12.74 -1.30 1.79
CA TYR A 64 12.89 -1.53 0.35
C TYR A 64 12.47 -0.32 -0.48
N ALA A 65 11.33 0.30 -0.15
CA ALA A 65 10.83 1.48 -0.82
C ALA A 65 10.06 2.41 0.13
N SER A 66 10.07 3.70 -0.16
CA SER A 66 9.36 4.73 0.59
C SER A 66 8.87 5.86 -0.32
N VAL A 67 7.89 6.62 0.15
CA VAL A 67 7.37 7.81 -0.54
C VAL A 67 7.43 9.03 0.38
N ALA A 68 7.71 10.19 -0.20
CA ALA A 68 8.01 11.41 0.57
C ALA A 68 6.79 12.06 1.27
N HIS A 69 5.57 11.75 0.84
CA HIS A 69 4.35 12.42 1.31
C HIS A 69 3.38 11.40 1.91
N ALA A 70 2.83 11.72 3.09
CA ALA A 70 1.99 10.82 3.87
C ALA A 70 0.64 10.48 3.21
N ASN A 71 0.14 11.34 2.33
CA ASN A 71 -1.11 11.10 1.60
C ASN A 71 -0.94 10.15 0.40
N VAL A 72 0.29 9.76 0.07
CA VAL A 72 0.59 8.74 -0.94
C VAL A 72 0.96 7.45 -0.22
N ILE A 73 0.24 6.37 -0.50
CA ILE A 73 0.45 5.07 0.15
C ILE A 73 0.99 4.08 -0.88
N ILE A 74 2.09 3.39 -0.55
CA ILE A 74 2.55 2.23 -1.32
C ILE A 74 1.65 1.05 -0.95
N GLU A 75 0.84 0.61 -1.90
CA GLU A 75 -0.13 -0.46 -1.69
C GLU A 75 0.43 -1.83 -2.06
N THR A 76 1.34 -1.90 -3.04
CA THR A 76 1.85 -3.18 -3.52
C THR A 76 3.28 -3.05 -3.99
N ILE A 77 4.11 -4.03 -3.62
CA ILE A 77 5.41 -4.28 -4.22
C ILE A 77 5.42 -5.76 -4.62
N LYS A 78 5.59 -6.05 -5.90
CA LYS A 78 5.57 -7.42 -6.43
C LYS A 78 6.50 -7.57 -7.63
N HIS A 79 6.84 -8.81 -7.99
CA HIS A 79 7.46 -9.06 -9.29
C HIS A 79 6.53 -8.63 -10.44
N ALA A 80 7.12 -8.13 -11.53
CA ALA A 80 6.38 -7.92 -12.78
C ALA A 80 5.82 -9.26 -13.31
N GLU A 81 4.68 -9.22 -13.99
CA GLU A 81 4.03 -10.44 -14.50
C GLU A 81 4.88 -11.21 -15.52
N ASN A 82 5.74 -10.49 -16.26
CA ASN A 82 6.71 -11.08 -17.17
C ASN A 82 8.04 -11.46 -16.49
N GLU A 83 8.09 -11.44 -15.15
CA GLU A 83 9.27 -11.67 -14.29
C GLU A 83 10.44 -10.71 -14.53
N ASN A 84 10.25 -9.68 -15.35
CA ASN A 84 11.28 -8.70 -15.67
C ASN A 84 11.02 -7.39 -14.92
N GLY A 85 11.59 -7.30 -13.72
CA GLY A 85 11.54 -6.13 -12.87
C GLY A 85 10.60 -6.27 -11.67
N THR A 86 10.44 -5.17 -10.96
CA THR A 86 9.55 -5.04 -9.80
C THR A 86 8.50 -3.97 -10.07
N VAL A 87 7.27 -4.24 -9.68
CA VAL A 87 6.13 -3.33 -9.78
C VAL A 87 5.84 -2.77 -8.40
N VAL A 88 5.82 -1.44 -8.31
CA VAL A 88 5.42 -0.68 -7.14
C VAL A 88 4.12 0.05 -7.48
N ARG A 89 3.04 -0.22 -6.74
CA ARG A 89 1.77 0.50 -6.88
C ARG A 89 1.55 1.40 -5.68
N MET A 90 1.04 2.59 -5.96
CA MET A 90 0.69 3.56 -4.95
C MET A 90 -0.59 4.28 -5.32
N TYR A 91 -1.25 4.86 -4.34
CA TYR A 91 -2.41 5.69 -4.56
C TYR A 91 -2.41 6.92 -3.67
N GLU A 92 -3.14 7.95 -4.11
CA GLU A 92 -3.37 9.15 -3.34
C GLU A 92 -4.63 8.98 -2.49
N SER A 93 -4.51 9.18 -1.18
CA SER A 93 -5.56 8.84 -0.22
C SER A 93 -6.42 10.03 0.21
N GLU A 94 -6.03 11.28 -0.06
CA GLU A 94 -6.56 12.47 0.57
C GLU A 94 -7.29 13.47 -0.33
N ASN A 95 -7.55 13.15 -1.61
CA ASN A 95 -8.11 14.05 -2.62
C ASN A 95 -7.19 15.22 -3.00
N ALA A 96 -5.89 14.99 -3.05
CA ALA A 96 -4.89 16.01 -3.34
C ALA A 96 -4.15 15.73 -4.65
N TYR A 97 -3.77 16.80 -5.35
CA TYR A 97 -2.78 16.69 -6.43
C TYR A 97 -1.38 16.72 -5.79
N THR A 98 -0.64 15.62 -5.90
CA THR A 98 0.59 15.40 -5.15
C THR A 98 1.74 15.07 -6.08
N LYS A 99 2.75 15.96 -6.12
CA LYS A 99 4.05 15.65 -6.71
C LYS A 99 4.93 15.06 -5.62
N THR A 100 5.36 13.82 -5.79
CA THR A 100 6.13 13.08 -4.78
C THR A 100 7.34 12.39 -5.41
N LYS A 101 8.13 11.77 -4.55
CA LYS A 101 9.25 10.92 -4.95
C LYS A 101 9.05 9.54 -4.35
N LEU A 102 9.19 8.52 -5.19
CA LEU A 102 9.34 7.13 -4.78
C LEU A 102 10.83 6.86 -4.63
N THR A 103 11.28 6.55 -3.41
CA THR A 103 12.65 6.08 -3.16
C THR A 103 12.66 4.56 -3.18
N VAL A 104 13.59 3.96 -3.92
CA VAL A 104 13.79 2.51 -3.95
C VAL A 104 15.24 2.22 -3.54
N ASN A 105 15.44 1.52 -2.42
CA ASN A 105 16.75 1.32 -1.81
C ASN A 105 17.53 0.10 -2.36
N THR A 106 17.21 -0.32 -3.58
CA THR A 106 17.94 -1.33 -4.35
C THR A 106 18.39 -0.73 -5.67
N ASP A 107 19.39 -1.33 -6.30
CA ASP A 107 19.84 -0.91 -7.62
C ASP A 107 18.79 -1.24 -8.68
N PHE A 108 18.54 -0.28 -9.58
CA PHE A 108 17.73 -0.43 -10.78
C PHE A 108 18.33 0.45 -11.89
N LYS A 109 18.09 0.09 -13.15
CA LYS A 109 18.58 0.82 -14.33
C LYS A 109 17.59 1.85 -14.80
N LYS A 110 16.30 1.50 -14.80
CA LYS A 110 15.22 2.33 -15.32
C LYS A 110 13.93 2.15 -14.54
N ALA A 111 13.08 3.17 -14.60
CA ALA A 111 11.73 3.14 -14.07
C ALA A 111 10.74 3.59 -15.14
N TYR A 112 9.57 2.98 -15.16
CA TYR A 112 8.50 3.25 -16.12
C TYR A 112 7.18 3.48 -15.40
N ILE A 113 6.44 4.50 -15.81
CA ILE A 113 5.03 4.62 -15.44
C ILE A 113 4.23 3.68 -16.33
N CYS A 114 3.36 2.89 -15.71
CA CYS A 114 2.55 1.88 -16.37
C CYS A 114 1.08 2.01 -15.98
N ASN A 115 0.20 1.42 -16.78
CA ASN A 115 -1.17 1.16 -16.37
C ASN A 115 -1.25 -0.05 -15.40
N LEU A 116 -2.46 -0.40 -14.95
CA LEU A 116 -2.68 -1.53 -14.04
C LEU A 116 -2.35 -2.91 -14.64
N LEU A 117 -2.22 -3.01 -15.97
CA LEU A 117 -1.78 -4.22 -16.68
C LEU A 117 -0.26 -4.21 -16.94
N GLU A 118 0.48 -3.29 -16.33
CA GLU A 118 1.95 -3.17 -16.42
C GLU A 118 2.47 -2.79 -17.82
N GLU A 119 1.56 -2.35 -18.68
CA GLU A 119 1.87 -1.81 -20.00
C GLU A 119 2.50 -0.42 -19.82
N THR A 120 3.70 -0.25 -20.38
CA THR A 120 4.48 0.98 -20.25
C THR A 120 3.81 2.14 -20.97
N GLU A 121 3.57 3.24 -20.24
CA GLU A 121 3.09 4.50 -20.81
C GLU A 121 4.25 5.41 -21.18
N HIS A 122 5.19 5.61 -20.24
CA HIS A 122 6.39 6.43 -20.46
C HIS A 122 7.50 6.07 -19.45
N GLU A 123 8.75 6.44 -19.80
CA GLU A 123 9.90 6.33 -18.89
C GLU A 123 9.80 7.44 -17.82
N ALA A 124 9.97 7.05 -16.55
CA ALA A 124 9.92 7.98 -15.42
C ALA A 124 11.26 8.72 -15.28
N VAL A 125 11.21 9.92 -14.70
CA VAL A 125 12.44 10.67 -14.38
C VAL A 125 13.06 10.07 -13.12
N VAL A 126 14.32 9.65 -13.22
CA VAL A 126 15.07 9.02 -12.14
C VAL A 126 16.28 9.89 -11.77
N SER A 127 16.50 10.06 -10.46
CA SER A 127 17.71 10.66 -9.90
C SER A 127 18.25 9.73 -8.82
N ASP A 128 19.31 8.99 -9.14
CA ASP A 128 19.86 7.94 -8.27
C ASP A 128 18.78 6.90 -7.88
N LYS A 129 18.38 6.87 -6.61
CA LYS A 129 17.36 5.96 -6.07
C LYS A 129 15.94 6.54 -6.04
N GLU A 130 15.78 7.78 -6.49
CA GLU A 130 14.51 8.51 -6.46
C GLU A 130 13.86 8.52 -7.85
N ILE A 131 12.56 8.23 -7.89
CA ILE A 131 11.72 8.27 -9.07
C ILE A 131 10.65 9.35 -8.87
N GLU A 132 10.59 10.32 -9.77
CA GLU A 132 9.56 11.37 -9.71
C GLU A 132 8.19 10.81 -10.12
N VAL A 133 7.19 11.04 -9.27
CA VAL A 133 5.82 10.56 -9.51
C VAL A 133 4.83 11.67 -9.19
N VAL A 134 3.77 11.76 -10.00
CA VAL A 134 2.65 12.66 -9.76
C VAL A 134 1.39 11.84 -9.63
N LEU A 135 0.63 12.06 -8.54
CA LEU A 135 -0.68 11.47 -8.33
C LEU A 135 -1.73 12.59 -8.30
N LYS A 136 -2.76 12.46 -9.13
CA LYS A 136 -3.98 13.26 -9.06
C LYS A 136 -4.84 12.79 -7.87
N PRO A 137 -5.87 13.56 -7.49
CA PRO A 137 -6.79 13.16 -6.42
C PRO A 137 -7.34 11.75 -6.63
N TYR A 138 -7.11 10.87 -5.65
CA TYR A 138 -7.51 9.44 -5.68
C TYR A 138 -6.96 8.59 -6.84
N GLU A 139 -5.91 9.06 -7.52
CA GLU A 139 -5.29 8.31 -8.60
C GLU A 139 -4.45 7.16 -8.06
N VAL A 140 -4.50 6.01 -8.75
CA VAL A 140 -3.57 4.89 -8.56
C VAL A 140 -2.49 5.01 -9.63
N VAL A 141 -1.23 4.99 -9.21
CA VAL A 141 -0.07 5.01 -10.11
C VAL A 141 0.74 3.73 -9.94
N THR A 142 1.14 3.14 -11.07
CA THR A 142 1.99 1.95 -11.12
C THR A 142 3.35 2.33 -11.70
N VAL A 143 4.40 1.99 -10.97
CA VAL A 143 5.80 2.17 -11.39
C VAL A 143 6.43 0.79 -11.56
N LYS A 144 7.00 0.51 -12.73
CA LYS A 144 7.80 -0.69 -12.99
C LYS A 144 9.28 -0.34 -13.05
N ILE A 145 10.09 -0.93 -12.16
CA ILE A 145 11.55 -0.76 -12.11
C ILE A 145 12.26 -1.98 -12.70
N VAL A 146 13.30 -1.75 -13.52
CA VAL A 146 14.10 -2.77 -14.23
C VAL A 146 15.59 -2.46 -14.16
#